data_AF-A0A6C0ENJ4-F1
#
_entry.id   AF-A0A6C0ENJ4-F1
#
_cell.length_a   1.000
_cell.length_b   1.000
_cell.length_c   1.000
_cell.angle_alpha   90.00
_cell.angle_beta   90.00
_cell.angle_gamma   90.00
#
_symmetry.space_group_name_H-M   'P 1'
#
loop_
_entity.id
_entity.type
_entity.pdbx_description
1 polymer ?
#
loop_
_entity_poly.entity_id
_entity_poly.type
_entity_poly.pdbx_seq_one_letter_code
_entity_poly.pdbx_strand_id
1 'polypeptide(L)' 'MRITKYVSIPVFALSFLFGLLAVYMFNQGETRKIYVYPTPENLKKIQYKDGTDTCFEFKQMEVACPANDTLMSKLPVQA' A
#
# COMPACT_ATOMS: atom_id res chain seq x y z
N MET A 1 34.62 -19.74 29.96
CA MET A 1 34.52 -20.61 28.77
C MET A 1 34.28 -19.72 27.55
N ARG A 2 35.23 -19.62 26.62
CA ARG A 2 35.15 -18.66 25.49
C ARG A 2 34.37 -19.27 24.32
N ILE A 3 33.23 -18.69 23.99
CA ILE A 3 32.35 -19.02 22.85
C ILE A 3 33.08 -19.02 21.49
N THR A 4 34.16 -18.25 21.36
CA THR A 4 35.03 -18.22 20.18
C THR A 4 35.77 -19.54 19.90
N LYS A 5 35.75 -20.50 20.83
CA LYS A 5 36.29 -21.86 20.62
C LYS A 5 35.39 -22.71 19.70
N TYR A 6 34.10 -22.40 19.64
CA TYR A 6 33.10 -23.24 18.94
C TYR A 6 32.52 -22.57 17.70
N VAL A 7 32.64 -21.24 17.58
CA VAL A 7 32.09 -20.47 16.47
C VAL A 7 33.15 -19.60 15.83
N SER A 8 33.33 -19.76 14.53
CA SER A 8 34.17 -18.88 13.71
C SER A 8 33.38 -17.61 13.35
N ILE A 9 33.74 -16.51 14.01
CA ILE A 9 33.20 -15.16 13.76
C ILE A 9 33.13 -14.80 12.26
N PRO A 10 34.17 -15.03 11.41
CA PRO A 10 34.10 -14.66 10.00
C PRO A 10 33.07 -15.48 9.22
N VAL A 11 32.95 -16.78 9.50
CA VAL A 11 31.97 -17.65 8.82
C VAL A 11 30.55 -17.28 9.24
N PHE A 12 30.34 -16.98 10.52
CA PHE A 12 29.06 -16.49 11.03
C PHE A 12 28.66 -15.16 10.38
N ALA A 13 29.59 -14.21 10.28
CA ALA A 13 29.31 -12.92 9.64
C ALA A 13 28.96 -13.09 8.14
N LEU A 14 29.67 -13.98 7.44
CA LEU A 14 29.41 -14.28 6.03
C LEU A 14 28.03 -14.92 5.85
N SER A 15 27.71 -15.95 6.64
CA SER A 15 26.41 -16.64 6.56
C SER A 15 25.25 -15.72 6.94
N PHE A 16 25.45 -14.82 7.92
CA PHE A 16 24.47 -13.81 8.28
C PHE A 16 24.21 -12.82 7.14
N LEU A 17 25.26 -12.36 6.44
CA LEU A 17 25.11 -11.50 5.27
C LEU A 17 24.32 -12.18 4.14
N PHE A 18 24.62 -13.45 3.87
CA PHE A 18 23.88 -14.25 2.88
C PHE A 18 22.42 -14.44 3.29
N GLY A 19 22.14 -14.64 4.59
CA GLY A 19 20.77 -14.72 5.11
C GLY A 19 19.99 -13.43 4.91
N LEU A 20 20.59 -12.28 5.18
CA LEU A 20 19.96 -10.97 4.93
C LEU A 20 19.66 -10.74 3.45
N LEU A 21 20.61 -11.10 2.57
CA LEU A 21 20.41 -11.02 1.12
C LEU A 21 19.28 -11.95 0.65
N ALA A 22 19.21 -13.17 1.16
CA ALA A 22 18.14 -14.10 0.83
C ALA A 22 16.78 -13.55 1.25
N VAL A 23 16.65 -13.02 2.47
CA VAL A 23 15.42 -12.37 2.92
C VAL A 23 15.08 -11.19 2.01
N TYR A 24 16.02 -10.32 1.67
CA TYR A 24 15.73 -9.19 0.77
C TYR A 24 15.22 -9.64 -0.61
N MET A 25 15.83 -10.66 -1.21
CA MET A 25 15.47 -11.13 -2.55
C MET A 25 14.15 -11.92 -2.57
N PHE A 26 13.94 -12.82 -1.60
CA PHE A 26 12.80 -13.74 -1.59
C PHE A 26 11.59 -13.16 -0.85
N ASN A 27 11.78 -12.22 0.06
CA ASN A 27 10.73 -11.58 0.84
C ASN A 27 10.25 -10.29 0.15
N GLN A 28 10.07 -10.35 -1.18
CA GLN A 28 9.30 -9.35 -1.91
C GLN A 28 7.84 -9.52 -1.52
N GLY A 29 7.53 -9.04 -0.32
CA GLY A 29 6.21 -9.08 0.27
C GLY A 29 5.21 -8.50 -0.70
N GLU A 30 4.14 -9.26 -0.92
CA GLU A 30 2.97 -8.87 -1.69
C GLU A 30 2.61 -7.43 -1.33
N THR A 31 2.88 -6.50 -2.24
CA THR A 31 2.31 -5.16 -2.14
C THR A 31 0.81 -5.34 -2.34
N ARG A 32 0.09 -5.50 -1.23
CA ARG A 32 -1.36 -5.65 -1.25
C ARG A 32 -1.92 -4.37 -1.85
N LYS A 33 -2.42 -4.48 -3.09
CA LYS A 33 -3.10 -3.38 -3.76
C LYS A 33 -4.45 -3.18 -3.06
N ILE A 34 -4.53 -2.17 -2.22
CA ILE A 34 -5.77 -1.74 -1.58
C ILE A 34 -6.45 -0.74 -2.52
N TYR A 35 -7.64 -1.07 -2.99
CA TYR A 35 -8.45 -0.15 -3.79
C TYR A 35 -9.24 0.77 -2.86
N VAL A 36 -8.89 2.06 -2.85
CA VAL A 36 -9.60 3.08 -2.07
C VAL A 36 -10.41 3.93 -3.02
N TYR A 37 -11.71 4.03 -2.75
CA TYR A 37 -12.62 4.86 -3.52
C TYR A 37 -12.65 6.30 -2.98
N PRO A 38 -12.93 7.29 -3.83
CA PRO A 38 -13.07 8.67 -3.39
C PRO A 38 -14.26 8.84 -2.45
N THR A 39 -13.98 9.36 -1.26
CA THR A 39 -14.95 9.81 -0.27
C THR A 39 -14.70 11.29 0.03
N PRO A 40 -15.74 12.08 0.39
CA PRO A 40 -15.58 13.50 0.73
C PRO A 40 -14.44 13.81 1.70
N GLU A 41 -14.13 12.87 2.60
CA GLU A 41 -13.12 13.01 3.65
C GLU A 41 -11.69 12.69 3.18
N ASN A 42 -11.53 11.89 2.12
CA ASN A 42 -10.23 11.43 1.65
C ASN A 42 -9.72 12.16 0.40
N LEU A 43 -10.55 13.00 -0.24
CA LEU A 43 -10.22 13.69 -1.50
C LEU A 43 -8.91 14.49 -1.45
N LYS A 44 -8.59 15.10 -0.31
CA LYS A 44 -7.37 15.92 -0.12
C LYS A 44 -6.17 15.13 0.41
N LYS A 45 -6.36 13.85 0.75
CA LYS A 45 -5.35 13.01 1.43
C LYS A 45 -4.69 12.01 0.48
N ILE A 46 -5.36 11.62 -0.59
CA ILE A 46 -4.88 10.60 -1.53
C ILE A 46 -5.09 11.05 -2.98
N GLN A 47 -4.15 10.64 -3.84
CA GLN A 47 -4.26 10.79 -5.30
C GLN A 47 -4.68 9.48 -5.92
N TYR A 48 -5.48 9.55 -6.98
CA TYR A 48 -6.01 8.40 -7.67
C TYR A 48 -5.20 8.16 -8.93
N LYS A 49 -4.83 6.90 -9.15
CA LYS A 49 -4.10 6.46 -10.33
C LYS A 49 -5.05 5.70 -11.24
N ASP A 50 -5.15 6.12 -12.48
CA ASP A 50 -5.97 5.43 -13.48
C ASP A 50 -5.22 4.27 -14.14
N GLY A 51 -5.89 3.59 -15.08
CA GLY A 51 -5.28 2.51 -15.85
C GLY A 51 -4.21 2.97 -16.85
N THR A 52 -4.04 4.29 -17.07
CA THR A 52 -3.04 4.87 -17.99
C THR A 52 -1.80 5.39 -17.26
N ASP A 53 -1.67 5.06 -15.96
CA ASP A 53 -0.58 5.51 -15.08
C ASP A 53 -0.61 7.01 -14.75
N THR A 54 -1.71 7.69 -15.05
CA THR A 54 -1.87 9.12 -14.79
C THR A 54 -2.51 9.34 -13.41
N CYS A 55 -1.98 10.30 -12.65
CA CYS A 55 -2.49 10.67 -11.32
C CYS A 55 -3.49 11.83 -11.41
N PHE A 56 -4.61 11.71 -10.69
CA PHE A 56 -5.68 12.71 -10.64
C PHE A 56 -6.16 12.97 -9.21
N GLU A 57 -6.75 14.14 -9.01
CA GLU A 57 -7.39 14.55 -7.76
C GLU A 57 -8.85 14.91 -8.05
N PHE A 58 -9.77 14.42 -7.22
CA PHE A 58 -11.18 14.78 -7.33
C PHE A 58 -11.44 16.07 -6.54
N LYS A 59 -12.12 17.03 -7.17
CA LYS A 59 -12.67 18.20 -6.49
C LYS A 59 -14.14 17.98 -6.20
N GLN A 60 -14.51 18.07 -4.93
CA GLN A 60 -15.91 18.10 -4.53
C GLN A 60 -16.48 19.50 -4.74
N MET A 61 -17.68 19.55 -5.31
CA MET A 61 -18.48 20.75 -5.42
C MET A 61 -19.80 20.53 -4.68
N GLU A 62 -20.21 21.52 -3.90
CA GLU A 62 -21.54 21.53 -3.32
C GLU A 62 -22.56 21.89 -4.41
N VAL A 63 -23.57 21.05 -4.56
CA VAL A 63 -24.66 21.23 -5.51
C VAL A 63 -25.99 21.10 -4.77
N ALA A 64 -27.04 21.72 -5.30
CA ALA A 64 -28.39 21.52 -4.77
C ALA A 64 -28.81 20.07 -4.98
N CYS A 65 -29.30 19.41 -3.92
CA CYS A 65 -29.83 18.06 -4.03
C CYS A 65 -31.03 18.06 -5.00
N PRO A 66 -31.00 17.23 -6.06
CA PRO A 66 -32.13 17.14 -6.98
C PRO A 66 -33.36 16.61 -6.24
N ALA A 67 -34.55 17.15 -6.57
CA ALA A 67 -35.81 16.69 -5.98
C ALA A 67 -36.22 15.28 -6.43
N ASN A 68 -35.53 14.71 -7.42
CA ASN A 68 -35.76 13.38 -7.95
C ASN A 68 -34.60 12.46 -7.56
N ASP A 69 -34.87 11.49 -6.70
CA ASP A 69 -33.89 10.55 -6.15
C ASP A 69 -33.22 9.66 -7.21
N THR A 70 -33.83 9.54 -8.40
CA THR A 70 -33.27 8.73 -9.51
C THR A 70 -32.03 9.34 -10.14
N LEU A 71 -31.80 10.65 -9.94
CA LEU A 71 -30.63 11.37 -10.42
C LEU A 71 -29.42 11.22 -9.48
N MET A 72 -29.58 10.56 -8.34
CA MET A 72 -28.52 10.38 -7.35
C MET A 72 -27.80 9.03 -7.57
N SER A 73 -26.48 9.08 -7.74
CA SER A 73 -25.64 7.89 -7.83
C SER A 73 -25.59 7.17 -6.47
N LYS A 74 -26.06 5.92 -6.43
CA LYS A 74 -25.93 5.07 -5.23
C LYS A 74 -24.59 4.36 -5.22
N LEU A 75 -23.76 4.67 -4.24
CA LEU A 75 -22.52 3.93 -3.99
C LEU A 75 -22.86 2.60 -3.28
N PRO A 76 -22.27 1.46 -3.69
CA PRO A 76 -22.49 0.18 -3.02
C PRO A 76 -21.88 0.19 -1.62
N VAL A 77 -22.50 -0.55 -0.69
CA VAL A 77 -21.96 -0.76 0.66
C VAL A 77 -20.68 -1.60 0.55
N GLN A 78 -19.59 -1.10 1.11
CA GLN A 78 -18.31 -1.80 1.17
C GLN A 78 -18.30 -2.69 2.41
N ALA A 79 -18.11 -4.00 2.23
CA ALA A 79 -17.96 -5.00 3.30
C ALA A 79 -16.50 -5.43 3.46
#